data_AF-A0A919US79-F1
#
_entry.id   AF-A0A919US79-F1
#
_cell.length_a   1.000
_cell.length_b   1.000
_cell.length_c   1.000
_cell.angle_alpha   90.00
_cell.angle_beta   90.00
_cell.angle_gamma   90.00
#
_symmetry.space_group_name_H-M   'P 1'
#
loop_
_entity.id
_entity.type
_entity.pdbx_description
1 polymer ?
#
loop_
_entity_poly.entity_id
_entity_poly.type
_entity_poly.pdbx_seq_one_letter_code
_entity_poly.pdbx_strand_id
1 'polypeptide(L)'
;MKLTVSLGLWQDRPAEEALVTARAADELGYPELWVGEMATYDAFALATAIGSATSRIALTVGPLAVAVRDPMMIAMGAASVAGLTGRPVSVALGTSSPLVVERWHGRPHAGSTKALSEAVDALRPLLDGVKSDHPRSQGYRLRLPPPRSELTVAAFGPAAVRIAARADRMVLNLITPASAARLIADLRTLTTPETDGSRVLTAPEADGSRALTAREAEGSRTLTAPEAEGGNAKPGPRVAAWVTACADPDQAAIEQLRRAVVGYLAAPGYGEMFAEAGFGDIVDYARTRPHPRELLAAIPDKLLESVALLGDSIETRLAEYTAAGVDEIALVPVSTDNDPGGTQTLRTLAAYQNSKH
;
A
#
# COMPACT_ATOMS: atom_id res chain seq x y z
N MET A 1 -12.92 13.02 -2.40
CA MET A 1 -12.16 11.76 -2.13
C MET A 1 -12.47 10.77 -3.24
N LYS A 2 -11.45 10.11 -3.80
CA LYS A 2 -11.61 9.10 -4.86
C LYS A 2 -11.96 7.75 -4.22
N LEU A 3 -12.92 6.99 -4.77
CA LEU A 3 -13.13 5.58 -4.39
C LEU A 3 -12.57 4.67 -5.48
N THR A 4 -11.84 3.66 -5.06
CA THR A 4 -11.32 2.54 -5.86
C THR A 4 -11.72 1.24 -5.19
N VAL A 5 -11.40 0.09 -5.78
CA VAL A 5 -11.72 -1.22 -5.19
C VAL A 5 -10.42 -1.97 -4.96
N SER A 6 -10.31 -2.68 -3.84
CA SER A 6 -9.28 -3.68 -3.61
C SER A 6 -9.94 -5.04 -3.47
N LEU A 7 -9.33 -6.06 -4.06
CA LEU A 7 -9.77 -7.42 -3.84
C LEU A 7 -9.65 -7.78 -2.36
N GLY A 8 -10.69 -8.42 -1.83
CA GLY A 8 -10.64 -9.03 -0.51
C GLY A 8 -9.71 -10.23 -0.51
N LEU A 9 -8.75 -10.26 0.40
CA LEU A 9 -7.84 -11.39 0.59
C LEU A 9 -8.47 -12.42 1.55
N TRP A 10 -9.74 -12.74 1.31
CA TRP A 10 -10.57 -13.61 2.14
C TRP A 10 -10.16 -15.07 1.96
N GLN A 11 -9.29 -15.57 2.85
CA GLN A 11 -8.72 -16.93 2.74
C GLN A 11 -9.74 -18.05 3.06
N ASP A 12 -10.88 -17.71 3.63
CA ASP A 12 -11.98 -18.61 3.95
C ASP A 12 -13.17 -18.49 2.98
N ARG A 13 -12.98 -17.76 1.87
CA ARG A 13 -13.97 -17.62 0.79
C ARG A 13 -13.48 -18.30 -0.49
N PRO A 14 -14.38 -18.67 -1.41
CA PRO A 14 -13.98 -19.19 -2.72
C PRO A 14 -13.10 -18.20 -3.48
N ALA A 15 -11.94 -18.66 -3.95
CA ALA A 15 -10.92 -17.78 -4.54
C ALA A 15 -11.42 -17.09 -5.83
N GLU A 16 -12.33 -17.73 -6.56
CA GLU A 16 -12.97 -17.21 -7.77
C GLU A 16 -13.82 -15.95 -7.54
N GLU A 17 -14.24 -15.68 -6.29
CA GLU A 17 -14.95 -14.44 -5.94
C GLU A 17 -14.10 -13.19 -6.27
N ALA A 18 -12.77 -13.31 -6.33
CA ALA A 18 -11.90 -12.25 -6.82
C ALA A 18 -12.28 -11.76 -8.23
N LEU A 19 -12.65 -12.67 -9.14
CA LEU A 19 -13.10 -12.30 -10.49
C LEU A 19 -14.51 -11.72 -10.47
N VAL A 20 -15.35 -12.10 -9.51
CA VAL A 20 -16.69 -11.53 -9.30
C VAL A 20 -16.56 -10.08 -8.86
N THR A 21 -15.75 -9.80 -7.84
CA THR A 21 -15.45 -8.43 -7.38
C THR A 21 -14.87 -7.58 -8.50
N ALA A 22 -13.91 -8.12 -9.26
CA ALA A 22 -13.25 -7.38 -10.35
C ALA A 22 -14.20 -6.96 -11.48
N ARG A 23 -15.09 -7.87 -11.91
CA ARG A 23 -16.11 -7.54 -12.93
C ARG A 23 -17.10 -6.51 -12.43
N ALA A 24 -17.61 -6.68 -11.21
CA ALA A 24 -18.53 -5.72 -10.61
C ALA A 24 -17.89 -4.34 -10.50
N ALA A 25 -16.62 -4.25 -10.08
CA ALA A 25 -15.90 -2.97 -10.01
C ALA A 25 -15.77 -2.30 -11.39
N ASP A 26 -15.45 -3.07 -12.43
CA ASP A 26 -15.36 -2.60 -13.82
C ASP A 26 -16.71 -2.10 -14.36
N GLU A 27 -17.77 -2.87 -14.18
CA GLU A 27 -19.14 -2.55 -14.64
C GLU A 27 -19.71 -1.33 -13.92
N LEU A 28 -19.44 -1.18 -12.62
CA LEU A 28 -19.97 -0.09 -11.79
C LEU A 28 -19.26 1.25 -11.96
N GLY A 29 -18.21 1.32 -12.78
CA GLY A 29 -17.56 2.60 -13.04
C GLY A 29 -16.34 2.88 -12.16
N TYR A 30 -15.90 1.98 -11.27
CA TYR A 30 -14.71 2.23 -10.46
C TYR A 30 -13.47 2.39 -11.36
N PRO A 31 -12.58 3.35 -11.06
CA PRO A 31 -11.49 3.71 -11.98
C PRO A 31 -10.27 2.78 -11.85
N GLU A 32 -10.11 2.10 -10.72
CA GLU A 32 -8.90 1.33 -10.39
C GLU A 32 -9.25 0.16 -9.46
N LEU A 33 -8.61 -0.99 -9.72
CA LEU A 33 -8.68 -2.20 -8.92
C LEU A 33 -7.29 -2.55 -8.37
N TRP A 34 -7.19 -2.76 -7.07
CA TRP A 34 -6.00 -3.25 -6.40
C TRP A 34 -6.02 -4.78 -6.32
N VAL A 35 -4.96 -5.42 -6.81
CA VAL A 35 -4.77 -6.87 -6.82
C VAL A 35 -3.66 -7.20 -5.83
N GLY A 36 -4.04 -7.38 -4.56
CA GLY A 36 -3.13 -7.77 -3.48
C GLY A 36 -2.59 -9.19 -3.62
N GLU A 37 -1.43 -9.45 -2.99
CA GLU A 37 -0.81 -10.77 -2.98
C GLU A 37 -0.96 -11.46 -1.62
N MET A 38 -1.55 -12.65 -1.61
CA MET A 38 -1.70 -13.50 -0.44
C MET A 38 -1.76 -14.98 -0.84
N ALA A 39 -2.24 -15.86 0.04
CA ALA A 39 -2.19 -17.31 -0.11
C ALA A 39 -3.15 -17.93 -1.16
N THR A 40 -3.75 -17.12 -2.04
CA THR A 40 -4.66 -17.59 -3.09
C THR A 40 -3.96 -17.68 -4.45
N TYR A 41 -4.02 -16.60 -5.25
CA TYR A 41 -3.42 -16.56 -6.58
C TYR A 41 -2.14 -15.73 -6.61
N ASP A 42 -1.23 -16.05 -7.53
CA ASP A 42 -0.17 -15.14 -7.94
C ASP A 42 -0.78 -13.83 -8.46
N ALA A 43 -0.30 -12.69 -7.95
CA ALA A 43 -0.95 -11.41 -8.22
C ALA A 43 -0.87 -10.98 -9.70
N PHE A 44 0.20 -11.31 -10.44
CA PHE A 44 0.30 -10.96 -11.86
C PHE A 44 -0.52 -11.90 -12.74
N ALA A 45 -0.57 -13.18 -12.40
CA ALA A 45 -1.45 -14.13 -13.07
C ALA A 45 -2.93 -13.72 -12.91
N LEU A 46 -3.34 -13.39 -11.68
CA LEU A 46 -4.69 -12.91 -11.40
C LEU A 46 -4.98 -11.58 -12.10
N ALA A 47 -4.04 -10.62 -12.05
CA ALA A 47 -4.20 -9.33 -12.74
C ALA A 47 -4.34 -9.50 -14.26
N THR A 48 -3.62 -10.46 -14.88
CA THR A 48 -3.77 -10.78 -16.30
C THR A 48 -5.16 -11.35 -16.62
N ALA A 49 -5.64 -12.28 -15.79
CA ALA A 49 -6.97 -12.86 -15.93
C ALA A 49 -8.07 -11.79 -15.78
N ILE A 50 -7.93 -10.91 -14.79
CA ILE A 50 -8.84 -9.77 -14.57
C ILE A 50 -8.80 -8.83 -15.77
N GLY A 51 -7.62 -8.36 -16.18
CA GLY A 51 -7.51 -7.38 -17.26
C GLY A 51 -8.02 -7.90 -18.61
N SER A 52 -8.01 -9.21 -18.82
CA SER A 52 -8.58 -9.89 -19.99
C SER A 52 -10.11 -10.06 -19.89
N ALA A 53 -10.66 -10.07 -18.68
CA ALA A 53 -12.08 -10.27 -18.40
C ALA A 53 -12.86 -8.97 -18.12
N THR A 54 -12.17 -7.84 -18.04
CA THR A 54 -12.73 -6.50 -17.82
C THR A 54 -12.51 -5.60 -19.03
N SER A 55 -13.20 -4.46 -19.07
CA SER A 55 -13.28 -3.57 -20.23
C SER A 55 -12.61 -2.21 -20.06
N ARG A 56 -12.47 -1.69 -18.83
CA ARG A 56 -12.02 -0.30 -18.57
C ARG A 56 -11.07 -0.12 -17.40
N ILE A 57 -11.22 -0.88 -16.33
CA ILE A 57 -10.58 -0.64 -15.03
C ILE A 57 -9.05 -0.67 -15.10
N ALA A 58 -8.39 0.32 -14.48
CA ALA A 58 -6.94 0.29 -14.29
C ALA A 58 -6.56 -0.69 -13.16
N LEU A 59 -5.34 -1.23 -13.19
CA LEU A 59 -4.89 -2.21 -12.21
C LEU A 59 -3.73 -1.66 -11.39
N THR A 60 -3.77 -1.85 -10.08
CA THR A 60 -2.59 -1.71 -9.21
C THR A 60 -2.26 -3.06 -8.59
N VAL A 61 -1.11 -3.63 -8.95
CA VAL A 61 -0.69 -4.96 -8.46
C VAL A 61 0.15 -4.80 -7.20
N GLY A 62 -0.29 -5.42 -6.11
CA GLY A 62 0.36 -5.39 -4.80
C GLY A 62 -0.53 -4.82 -3.69
N PRO A 63 0.02 -4.66 -2.46
CA PRO A 63 1.45 -4.66 -2.17
C PRO A 63 2.17 -6.01 -2.38
N LEU A 64 3.29 -5.98 -3.09
CA LEU A 64 4.18 -7.11 -3.32
C LEU A 64 5.29 -7.12 -2.28
N ALA A 65 5.57 -8.29 -1.71
CA ALA A 65 6.59 -8.45 -0.67
C ALA A 65 8.00 -8.34 -1.26
N VAL A 66 8.73 -7.27 -0.93
CA VAL A 66 10.09 -6.99 -1.46
C VAL A 66 11.16 -7.99 -1.04
N ALA A 67 10.89 -8.76 0.02
CA ALA A 67 11.74 -9.86 0.45
C ALA A 67 11.57 -11.10 -0.44
N VAL A 68 10.42 -11.24 -1.14
CA VAL A 68 10.05 -12.42 -1.91
C VAL A 68 10.21 -12.19 -3.40
N ARG A 69 9.74 -11.04 -3.91
CA ARG A 69 9.89 -10.65 -5.32
C ARG A 69 11.00 -9.63 -5.49
N ASP A 70 11.92 -9.91 -6.40
CA ASP A 70 12.94 -8.92 -6.77
C ASP A 70 12.39 -7.85 -7.73
N PRO A 71 13.02 -6.66 -7.81
CA PRO A 71 12.56 -5.56 -8.65
C PRO A 71 12.43 -5.90 -10.13
N MET A 72 13.26 -6.81 -10.66
CA MET A 72 13.23 -7.18 -12.06
C MET A 72 12.02 -8.06 -12.37
N MET A 73 11.70 -9.03 -11.51
CA MET A 73 10.45 -9.80 -11.61
C MET A 73 9.21 -8.91 -11.50
N ILE A 74 9.21 -7.91 -10.62
CA ILE A 74 8.07 -6.97 -10.47
C ILE A 74 7.89 -6.14 -11.74
N ALA A 75 8.97 -5.53 -12.27
CA ALA A 75 8.91 -4.75 -13.49
C ALA A 75 8.44 -5.59 -14.69
N MET A 76 8.98 -6.81 -14.82
CA MET A 76 8.60 -7.74 -15.88
C MET A 76 7.14 -8.16 -15.78
N GLY A 77 6.67 -8.47 -14.57
CA GLY A 77 5.27 -8.81 -14.30
C GLY A 77 4.31 -7.68 -14.68
N ALA A 78 4.58 -6.45 -14.21
CA ALA A 78 3.77 -5.28 -14.53
C ALA A 78 3.71 -5.01 -16.04
N ALA A 79 4.87 -5.06 -16.72
CA ALA A 79 4.94 -4.88 -18.17
C ALA A 79 4.21 -6.00 -18.94
N SER A 80 4.23 -7.23 -18.42
CA SER A 80 3.52 -8.37 -19.01
C SER A 80 2.02 -8.19 -18.91
N VAL A 81 1.50 -7.84 -17.73
CA VAL A 81 0.06 -7.56 -17.55
C VAL A 81 -0.37 -6.42 -18.48
N ALA A 82 0.37 -5.31 -18.49
CA ALA A 82 0.05 -4.16 -19.33
C ALA A 82 0.06 -4.54 -20.83
N GLY A 83 1.07 -5.28 -21.28
CA GLY A 83 1.20 -5.69 -22.69
C GLY A 83 0.15 -6.71 -23.14
N LEU A 84 -0.25 -7.64 -22.26
CA LEU A 84 -1.23 -8.67 -22.59
C LEU A 84 -2.68 -8.17 -22.55
N THR A 85 -2.97 -7.24 -21.64
CA THR A 85 -4.34 -6.79 -21.38
C THR A 85 -4.65 -5.41 -21.97
N GLY A 86 -3.62 -4.65 -22.35
CA GLY A 86 -3.76 -3.25 -22.77
C GLY A 86 -4.14 -2.30 -21.63
N ARG A 87 -4.14 -2.78 -20.38
CA ARG A 87 -4.55 -2.00 -19.19
C ARG A 87 -3.41 -1.13 -18.68
N PRO A 88 -3.70 0.06 -18.12
CA PRO A 88 -2.76 0.74 -17.24
C PRO A 88 -2.48 -0.13 -16.00
N VAL A 89 -1.20 -0.36 -15.68
CA VAL A 89 -0.78 -1.22 -14.56
C VAL A 89 0.24 -0.52 -13.67
N SER A 90 -0.18 -0.13 -12.47
CA SER A 90 0.66 0.38 -11.39
C SER A 90 1.07 -0.73 -10.43
N VAL A 91 2.04 -0.45 -9.57
CA VAL A 91 2.58 -1.43 -8.62
C VAL A 91 2.64 -0.87 -7.21
N ALA A 92 2.44 -1.74 -6.23
CA ALA A 92 2.60 -1.43 -4.82
C ALA A 92 3.63 -2.36 -4.18
N LEU A 93 4.48 -1.82 -3.30
CA LEU A 93 5.51 -2.57 -2.58
C LEU A 93 5.24 -2.54 -1.08
N GLY A 94 5.58 -3.63 -0.38
CA GLY A 94 5.52 -3.70 1.07
C GLY A 94 6.57 -4.64 1.65
N THR A 95 6.80 -4.53 2.96
CA THR A 95 7.71 -5.43 3.69
C THR A 95 7.12 -6.81 3.95
N SER A 96 5.78 -6.91 3.93
CA SER A 96 5.02 -8.08 4.41
C SER A 96 5.28 -8.38 5.90
N SER A 97 4.83 -9.54 6.38
CA SER A 97 4.91 -9.96 7.78
C SER A 97 5.96 -11.07 7.99
N PRO A 98 6.44 -11.29 9.24
CA PRO A 98 7.31 -12.41 9.56
C PRO A 98 6.71 -13.78 9.20
N LEU A 99 5.38 -13.93 9.31
CA LEU A 99 4.70 -15.16 8.92
C LEU A 99 4.94 -15.47 7.43
N VAL A 100 4.67 -14.50 6.55
CA VAL A 100 4.84 -14.69 5.11
C VAL A 100 6.33 -14.85 4.77
N VAL A 101 7.18 -13.92 5.24
CA VAL A 101 8.58 -13.86 4.81
C VAL A 101 9.41 -15.01 5.40
N GLU A 102 9.32 -15.24 6.71
CA GLU A 102 10.18 -16.22 7.39
C GLU A 102 9.60 -17.62 7.35
N ARG A 103 8.29 -17.79 7.59
CA ARG A 103 7.69 -19.13 7.69
C ARG A 103 7.33 -19.71 6.34
N TRP A 104 6.75 -18.93 5.43
CA TRP A 104 6.32 -19.46 4.13
C TRP A 104 7.45 -19.46 3.11
N HIS A 105 8.29 -18.43 3.11
CA HIS A 105 9.37 -18.30 2.11
C HIS A 105 10.77 -18.62 2.64
N GLY A 106 10.95 -18.84 3.94
CA GLY A 106 12.26 -19.18 4.51
C GLY A 106 13.30 -18.08 4.38
N ARG A 107 12.88 -16.81 4.29
CA ARG A 107 13.75 -15.64 4.09
C ARG A 107 13.85 -14.81 5.38
N PRO A 108 14.96 -14.09 5.61
CA PRO A 108 15.08 -13.22 6.77
C PRO A 108 14.12 -12.03 6.64
N HIS A 109 13.33 -11.76 7.69
CA HIS A 109 12.52 -10.53 7.76
C HIS A 109 13.34 -9.35 8.32
N ALA A 110 14.45 -9.61 9.01
CA ALA A 110 15.35 -8.57 9.49
C ALA A 110 15.85 -7.68 8.35
N GLY A 111 15.87 -6.36 8.57
CA GLY A 111 16.29 -5.39 7.55
C GLY A 111 15.22 -5.09 6.48
N SER A 112 13.96 -5.47 6.69
CA SER A 112 12.86 -5.28 5.72
C SER A 112 12.70 -3.84 5.23
N THR A 113 12.88 -2.83 6.10
CA THR A 113 12.88 -1.41 5.72
C THR A 113 14.00 -1.08 4.71
N LYS A 114 15.21 -1.60 4.92
CA LYS A 114 16.32 -1.42 3.98
C LYS A 114 16.00 -2.08 2.65
N ALA A 115 15.49 -3.31 2.68
CA ALA A 115 15.07 -4.03 1.48
C ALA A 115 13.97 -3.29 0.71
N LEU A 116 13.02 -2.66 1.40
CA LEU A 116 11.97 -1.83 0.81
C LEU A 116 12.55 -0.58 0.15
N SER A 117 13.47 0.13 0.83
CA SER A 117 14.15 1.30 0.28
C SER A 117 14.92 0.97 -1.00
N GLU A 118 15.74 -0.08 -0.97
CA GLU A 118 16.50 -0.56 -2.13
C GLU A 118 15.58 -1.03 -3.27
N ALA A 119 14.45 -1.67 -2.95
CA ALA A 119 13.51 -2.12 -3.96
C ALA A 119 12.84 -0.94 -4.67
N VAL A 120 12.48 0.12 -3.95
CA VAL A 120 11.95 1.37 -4.55
C VAL A 120 12.97 1.99 -5.50
N ASP A 121 14.23 2.11 -5.06
CA ASP A 121 15.31 2.72 -5.85
C ASP A 121 15.63 1.91 -7.10
N ALA A 122 15.65 0.57 -6.98
CA ALA A 122 15.91 -0.33 -8.09
C ALA A 122 14.75 -0.46 -9.08
N LEU A 123 13.50 -0.36 -8.61
CA LEU A 123 12.30 -0.62 -9.41
C LEU A 123 11.91 0.60 -10.26
N ARG A 124 12.02 1.81 -9.72
CA ARG A 124 11.57 3.04 -10.41
C ARG A 124 12.17 3.18 -11.82
N PRO A 125 13.49 3.09 -12.04
CA PRO A 125 14.06 3.21 -13.39
C PRO A 125 13.61 2.08 -14.33
N LEU A 126 13.39 0.87 -13.80
CA LEU A 126 12.95 -0.27 -14.61
C LEU A 126 11.54 -0.06 -15.16
N LEU A 127 10.61 0.44 -14.34
CA LEU A 127 9.24 0.76 -14.75
C LEU A 127 9.20 1.87 -15.82
N ASP A 128 10.24 2.68 -15.91
CA ASP A 128 10.38 3.76 -16.89
C ASP A 128 11.18 3.32 -18.13
N GLY A 129 11.64 2.07 -18.16
CA GLY A 129 12.36 1.46 -19.29
C GLY A 129 13.86 1.77 -19.33
N VAL A 130 14.40 2.35 -18.25
CA VAL A 130 15.81 2.66 -18.12
C VAL A 130 16.61 1.38 -17.85
N LYS A 131 17.82 1.29 -18.41
CA LYS A 131 18.75 0.19 -18.09
C LYS A 131 19.28 0.43 -16.67
N SER A 132 19.11 -0.54 -15.80
CA SER A 132 19.52 -0.41 -14.39
C SER A 132 21.04 -0.46 -14.21
N ASP A 133 21.53 0.40 -13.34
CA ASP A 133 22.86 0.43 -12.73
C ASP A 133 22.83 0.05 -11.24
N HIS A 134 21.67 -0.38 -10.74
CA HIS A 134 21.49 -0.80 -9.36
C HIS A 134 22.06 -2.22 -9.15
N PRO A 135 22.82 -2.50 -8.07
CA PRO A 135 23.45 -3.80 -7.85
C PRO A 135 22.50 -5.01 -7.92
N ARG A 136 21.24 -4.83 -7.51
CA ARG A 136 20.20 -5.89 -7.55
C ARG A 136 19.61 -6.16 -8.94
N SER A 137 19.91 -5.34 -9.94
CA SER A 137 19.39 -5.47 -11.30
C SER A 137 20.39 -4.97 -12.36
N GLN A 138 21.69 -5.05 -12.07
CA GLN A 138 22.75 -4.47 -12.88
C GLN A 138 22.65 -4.88 -14.36
N GLY A 139 22.55 -3.89 -15.24
CA GLY A 139 22.52 -4.07 -16.68
C GLY A 139 21.18 -4.56 -17.25
N TYR A 140 20.18 -4.84 -16.41
CA TYR A 140 18.86 -5.25 -16.86
C TYR A 140 18.08 -4.08 -17.48
N ARG A 141 17.28 -4.36 -18.51
CA ARG A 141 16.32 -3.44 -19.12
C ARG A 141 15.10 -4.24 -19.58
N LEU A 142 13.90 -3.70 -19.34
CA LEU A 142 12.68 -4.26 -19.91
C LEU A 142 12.76 -4.38 -21.43
N ARG A 143 12.21 -5.49 -21.96
CA ARG A 143 12.10 -5.72 -23.41
C ARG A 143 10.70 -5.42 -23.95
N LEU A 144 9.70 -5.44 -23.08
CA LEU A 144 8.37 -4.92 -23.37
C LEU A 144 8.36 -3.39 -23.19
N PRO A 145 7.38 -2.68 -23.79
CA PRO A 145 7.16 -1.27 -23.49
C PRO A 145 7.08 -1.05 -21.98
N PRO A 146 7.78 -0.04 -21.44
CA PRO A 146 7.73 0.24 -20.01
C PRO A 146 6.32 0.67 -19.62
N PRO A 147 5.77 0.16 -18.50
CA PRO A 147 4.42 0.53 -18.06
C PRO A 147 4.32 2.00 -17.63
N ARG A 148 5.44 2.67 -17.33
CA ARG A 148 5.51 4.09 -16.90
C ARG A 148 4.51 4.40 -15.79
N SER A 149 4.47 3.49 -14.82
CA SER A 149 3.37 3.41 -13.89
C SER A 149 3.69 4.00 -12.53
N GLU A 150 2.66 4.22 -11.72
CA GLU A 150 2.85 4.72 -10.36
C GLU A 150 3.48 3.63 -9.49
N LEU A 151 4.45 4.05 -8.68
CA LEU A 151 5.04 3.24 -7.63
C LEU A 151 4.42 3.62 -6.29
N THR A 152 3.72 2.68 -5.69
CA THR A 152 3.11 2.83 -4.37
C THR A 152 3.95 2.13 -3.29
N VAL A 153 4.07 2.74 -2.11
CA VAL A 153 4.64 2.10 -0.93
C VAL A 153 3.58 1.89 0.13
N ALA A 154 3.39 0.64 0.55
CA ALA A 154 2.64 0.31 1.76
C ALA A 154 3.48 0.72 2.97
N ALA A 155 2.93 1.62 3.78
CA ALA A 155 3.66 2.20 4.89
C ALA A 155 2.89 2.12 6.19
N PHE A 156 3.52 1.52 7.20
CA PHE A 156 3.08 1.59 8.57
C PHE A 156 4.28 1.94 9.44
N GLY A 157 4.21 3.10 10.10
CA GLY A 157 5.28 3.62 10.96
C GLY A 157 6.36 4.46 10.25
N PRO A 158 7.22 5.15 11.02
CA PRO A 158 8.00 6.29 10.52
C PRO A 158 9.01 5.95 9.41
N ALA A 159 9.61 4.77 9.47
CA ALA A 159 10.64 4.38 8.51
C ALA A 159 10.05 4.08 7.12
N ALA A 160 8.89 3.42 7.07
CA ALA A 160 8.19 3.18 5.82
C ALA A 160 7.57 4.46 5.25
N VAL A 161 7.09 5.38 6.10
CA VAL A 161 6.61 6.71 5.68
C VAL A 161 7.73 7.52 5.00
N ARG A 162 8.96 7.49 5.53
CA ARG A 162 10.12 8.11 4.88
C ARG A 162 10.42 7.53 3.50
N ILE A 163 10.22 6.23 3.31
CA ILE A 163 10.40 5.60 2.01
C ILE A 163 9.26 6.01 1.06
N ALA A 164 8.02 6.04 1.56
CA ALA A 164 6.84 6.45 0.80
C ALA A 164 6.91 7.91 0.34
N ALA A 165 7.61 8.78 1.06
CA ALA A 165 7.87 10.18 0.65
C ALA A 165 8.58 10.30 -0.72
N ARG A 166 9.29 9.25 -1.16
CA ARG A 166 9.98 9.19 -2.47
C ARG A 166 9.18 8.47 -3.55
N ALA A 167 8.01 7.94 -3.20
CA ALA A 167 7.12 7.21 -4.10
C ALA A 167 6.08 8.14 -4.74
N ASP A 168 5.26 7.62 -5.65
CA ASP A 168 4.14 8.40 -6.23
C ASP A 168 2.92 8.39 -5.30
N ARG A 169 2.76 7.29 -4.54
CA ARG A 169 1.62 7.06 -3.66
C ARG A 169 2.05 6.31 -2.39
N MET A 170 1.42 6.62 -1.26
CA MET A 170 1.47 5.85 -0.02
C MET A 170 0.15 5.09 0.14
N VAL A 171 0.20 3.81 0.53
CA VAL A 171 -1.01 3.07 0.90
C VAL A 171 -0.97 2.65 2.37
N LEU A 172 -2.07 2.94 3.06
CA LEU A 172 -2.34 2.52 4.42
C LEU A 172 -3.35 1.37 4.38
N ASN A 173 -3.17 0.36 5.21
CA ASN A 173 -4.10 -0.77 5.30
C ASN A 173 -4.67 -0.83 6.71
N LEU A 174 -5.96 -1.15 6.84
CA LEU A 174 -6.63 -1.38 8.13
C LEU A 174 -6.26 -0.32 9.18
N ILE A 175 -6.58 0.93 8.90
CA ILE A 175 -6.10 2.09 9.65
C ILE A 175 -7.29 2.86 10.23
N THR A 176 -7.17 3.41 11.45
CA THR A 176 -8.18 4.36 11.96
C THR A 176 -7.97 5.75 11.33
N PRO A 177 -9.02 6.59 11.16
CA PRO A 177 -8.83 7.95 10.65
C PRO A 177 -7.82 8.79 11.45
N ALA A 178 -7.80 8.65 12.78
CA ALA A 178 -6.84 9.35 13.64
C ALA A 178 -5.39 8.93 13.36
N SER A 179 -5.13 7.62 13.22
CA SER A 179 -3.79 7.14 12.88
C SER A 179 -3.40 7.49 11.44
N ALA A 180 -4.35 7.49 10.50
CA ALA A 180 -4.12 7.97 9.14
C ALA A 180 -3.68 9.44 9.17
N ALA A 181 -4.39 10.32 9.88
CA ALA A 181 -4.05 11.74 10.00
C ALA A 181 -2.62 11.95 10.52
N ARG A 182 -2.19 11.18 11.54
CA ARG A 182 -0.83 11.22 12.07
C ARG A 182 0.22 10.82 11.02
N LEU A 183 0.05 9.67 10.38
CA LEU A 183 1.01 9.18 9.37
C LEU A 183 1.06 10.10 8.14
N ILE A 184 -0.07 10.71 7.77
CA ILE A 184 -0.15 11.69 6.69
C ILE A 184 0.57 12.98 7.09
N ALA A 185 0.38 13.47 8.32
CA ALA A 185 1.13 14.63 8.81
C ALA A 185 2.65 14.37 8.73
N ASP A 186 3.12 13.21 9.22
CA ASP A 186 4.52 12.81 9.11
C ASP A 186 4.99 12.82 7.64
N LEU A 187 4.22 12.23 6.72
CA LEU A 187 4.53 12.24 5.28
C LEU A 187 4.64 13.66 4.72
N ARG A 188 3.74 14.56 5.11
CA ARG A 188 3.74 15.94 4.62
C ARG A 188 4.96 16.72 5.14
N THR A 189 5.39 16.52 6.39
CA THR A 189 6.63 17.15 6.90
C THR A 189 7.88 16.78 6.11
N LEU A 190 7.89 15.60 5.50
CA LEU A 190 9.02 15.09 4.71
C LEU A 190 9.01 15.56 3.25
N THR A 191 7.88 16.10 2.78
CA THR A 191 7.66 16.41 1.35
C THR A 191 7.39 17.89 1.09
N THR A 192 7.18 18.70 2.14
CA THR A 192 7.24 20.16 2.05
C THR A 192 8.67 20.61 1.75
N PRO A 193 8.92 21.36 0.66
CA PRO A 193 10.21 21.99 0.44
C PRO A 193 10.56 22.88 1.64
N GLU A 194 11.79 22.77 2.17
CA GLU A 194 12.28 23.69 3.18
C GLU A 194 12.32 25.10 2.57
N THR A 195 11.33 25.94 2.90
CA THR A 195 11.33 27.36 2.52
C THR A 195 12.07 28.25 3.52
N ASP A 196 12.74 27.66 4.52
CA ASP A 196 13.41 28.44 5.57
C ASP A 196 14.85 27.98 5.80
N GLY A 197 15.79 28.85 5.47
CA GLY A 197 17.24 28.63 5.50
C GLY A 197 17.84 28.62 6.90
N SER A 198 17.21 27.95 7.87
CA SER A 198 17.74 27.84 9.23
C SER A 198 17.53 26.47 9.86
N ARG A 199 18.15 25.43 9.29
CA ARG A 199 18.64 24.31 10.08
C ARG A 199 20.11 24.09 9.80
N VAL A 200 20.94 24.83 10.55
CA VAL A 200 22.32 24.40 10.81
C VAL A 200 22.21 23.08 11.57
N LEU A 201 22.35 21.97 10.86
CA LEU A 201 22.66 20.69 11.47
C LEU A 201 24.08 20.80 12.03
N THR A 202 24.19 21.18 13.30
CA THR A 202 25.43 21.02 14.05
C THR A 202 25.72 19.52 14.15
N ALA A 203 26.76 19.07 13.45
CA ALA A 203 27.31 17.74 13.62
C ALA A 203 27.74 17.54 15.08
N PRO A 204 27.58 16.33 15.67
CA PRO A 204 28.20 16.04 16.96
C PRO A 204 29.73 16.02 16.78
N GLU A 205 30.43 16.72 17.67
CA GLU A 205 31.89 16.74 17.73
C GLU A 205 32.42 15.32 17.90
N ALA A 206 33.18 14.85 16.90
CA ALA A 206 34.04 13.69 17.02
C ALA A 206 35.43 14.18 17.41
N ASP A 207 35.80 13.89 18.65
CA ASP A 207 37.14 14.05 19.20
C ASP A 207 38.14 13.10 18.51
N GLY A 208 39.39 13.54 18.35
CA GLY A 208 40.54 12.64 18.26
C GLY A 208 41.14 12.30 16.89
N SER A 209 41.88 13.25 16.32
CA SER A 209 43.21 13.08 15.70
C SER A 209 43.43 12.04 14.56
N ARG A 210 43.82 12.53 13.37
CA ARG A 210 45.20 12.45 12.83
C ARG A 210 45.28 13.05 11.42
N ALA A 211 46.19 14.01 11.28
CA ALA A 211 46.57 14.66 10.03
C ALA A 211 47.48 13.77 9.19
N LEU A 212 47.27 13.72 7.87
CA LEU A 212 48.32 13.52 6.85
C LEU A 212 47.97 14.26 5.55
N THR A 213 48.65 15.40 5.39
CA THR A 213 49.15 16.12 4.19
C THR A 213 48.57 15.89 2.78
N ALA A 214 48.24 17.01 2.15
CA ALA A 214 47.96 17.21 0.72
C ALA A 214 49.18 17.01 -0.20
N ARG A 215 48.92 16.61 -1.45
CA ARG A 215 49.64 17.08 -2.66
C ARG A 215 48.71 17.00 -3.89
N GLU A 216 48.78 18.07 -4.67
CA GLU A 216 47.98 18.42 -5.85
C GLU A 216 48.33 17.59 -7.10
N ALA A 217 47.38 17.49 -8.03
CA ALA A 217 47.63 17.69 -9.46
C ALA A 217 46.31 17.94 -10.22
N GLU A 218 46.28 19.07 -10.91
CA GLU A 218 45.17 19.67 -11.66
C GLU A 218 44.86 18.93 -12.98
N GLY A 219 43.62 19.08 -13.44
CA GLY A 219 43.15 18.60 -14.74
C GLY A 219 41.77 19.18 -15.08
N SER A 220 41.75 20.47 -15.39
CA SER A 220 40.58 21.25 -15.84
C SER A 220 39.85 20.61 -17.03
N ARG A 221 38.54 20.38 -16.88
CA ARG A 221 37.55 20.46 -17.97
C ARG A 221 36.24 21.03 -17.43
N THR A 222 35.98 22.28 -17.77
CA THR A 222 34.70 22.95 -17.58
C THR A 222 33.64 22.23 -18.42
N LEU A 223 32.74 21.51 -17.76
CA LEU A 223 31.46 21.10 -18.33
C LEU A 223 30.42 22.11 -17.83
N THR A 224 30.00 23.01 -18.71
CA THR A 224 28.83 23.86 -18.50
C THR A 224 27.61 22.96 -18.28
N ALA A 225 27.07 22.98 -17.06
CA ALA A 225 25.79 22.35 -16.77
C ALA A 225 24.69 23.05 -17.57
N PRO A 226 23.74 22.31 -18.18
CA PRO A 226 22.58 22.95 -18.78
C PRO A 226 21.76 23.63 -17.67
N GLU A 227 21.31 24.84 -17.97
CA GLU A 227 20.49 25.67 -17.11
C GLU A 227 19.27 24.90 -16.62
N ALA A 228 19.05 24.90 -15.31
CA ALA A 228 17.88 24.30 -14.69
C ALA A 228 16.64 25.10 -15.08
N GLU A 229 15.85 24.56 -16.03
CA GLU A 229 14.47 25.00 -16.21
C GLU A 229 13.73 24.84 -14.88
N GLY A 230 13.05 25.91 -14.45
CA GLY A 230 12.33 25.99 -13.19
C GLY A 230 11.28 24.89 -13.08
N GLY A 231 11.66 23.79 -12.42
CA GLY A 231 10.79 22.67 -12.13
C GLY A 231 9.79 23.06 -11.04
N ASN A 232 8.52 23.16 -11.40
CA ASN A 232 7.43 23.20 -10.45
C ASN A 232 7.57 21.98 -9.52
N ALA A 233 7.71 22.18 -8.21
CA ALA A 233 7.95 21.08 -7.27
C ALA A 233 6.88 20.01 -7.45
N LYS A 234 7.29 18.74 -7.65
CA LYS A 234 6.35 17.63 -7.80
C LYS A 234 5.48 17.59 -6.53
N PRO A 235 4.13 17.59 -6.65
CA PRO A 235 3.28 17.47 -5.48
C PRO A 235 3.64 16.18 -4.73
N GLY A 236 3.65 16.24 -3.39
CA GLY A 236 3.98 15.10 -2.55
C GLY A 236 3.08 13.89 -2.81
N PRO A 237 3.46 12.68 -2.33
CA PRO A 237 2.74 11.44 -2.65
C PRO A 237 1.26 11.53 -2.27
N ARG A 238 0.40 10.93 -3.10
CA ARG A 238 -1.02 10.77 -2.77
C ARG A 238 -1.18 9.64 -1.74
N VAL A 239 -2.23 9.69 -0.94
CA VAL A 239 -2.47 8.70 0.13
C VAL A 239 -3.75 7.93 -0.15
N ALA A 240 -3.59 6.62 -0.32
CA ALA A 240 -4.69 5.66 -0.38
C ALA A 240 -4.85 4.94 0.96
N ALA A 241 -6.08 4.62 1.35
CA ALA A 241 -6.34 3.72 2.46
C ALA A 241 -7.21 2.54 1.99
N TRP A 242 -6.76 1.32 2.27
CA TRP A 242 -7.57 0.11 2.11
C TRP A 242 -8.47 -0.03 3.31
N VAL A 243 -9.78 0.07 3.07
CA VAL A 243 -10.79 0.08 4.12
C VAL A 243 -11.86 -0.94 3.79
N THR A 244 -12.10 -1.85 4.73
CA THR A 244 -13.16 -2.85 4.57
C THR A 244 -14.52 -2.19 4.55
N ALA A 245 -15.40 -2.61 3.65
CA ALA A 245 -16.71 -2.00 3.48
C ALA A 245 -17.83 -3.05 3.42
N CYS A 246 -18.94 -2.76 4.08
CA CYS A 246 -20.18 -3.53 4.01
C CYS A 246 -21.38 -2.58 4.11
N ALA A 247 -22.19 -2.51 3.06
CA ALA A 247 -23.30 -1.56 3.00
C ALA A 247 -24.49 -1.96 3.89
N ASP A 248 -24.70 -3.26 4.09
CA ASP A 248 -25.78 -3.79 4.93
C ASP A 248 -25.22 -4.96 5.76
N PRO A 249 -24.58 -4.67 6.91
CA PRO A 249 -23.86 -5.70 7.67
C PRO A 249 -24.82 -6.63 8.42
N ASP A 250 -24.91 -7.88 7.96
CA ASP A 250 -25.52 -8.99 8.70
C ASP A 250 -24.52 -9.68 9.64
N GLN A 251 -24.99 -10.68 10.40
CA GLN A 251 -24.13 -11.44 11.32
C GLN A 251 -22.96 -12.14 10.62
N ALA A 252 -23.14 -12.59 9.37
CA ALA A 252 -22.07 -13.24 8.61
C ALA A 252 -20.99 -12.23 8.19
N ALA A 253 -21.40 -11.02 7.78
CA ALA A 253 -20.48 -9.94 7.46
C ALA A 253 -19.67 -9.50 8.69
N ILE A 254 -20.32 -9.37 9.85
CA ILE A 254 -19.63 -9.04 11.11
C ILE A 254 -18.62 -10.14 11.49
N GLU A 255 -18.99 -11.41 11.38
CA GLU A 255 -18.06 -12.53 11.61
C GLU A 255 -16.86 -12.53 10.65
N GLN A 256 -17.10 -12.27 9.36
CA GLN A 256 -16.03 -12.14 8.36
C GLN A 256 -15.08 -10.98 8.71
N LEU A 257 -15.62 -9.84 9.14
CA LEU A 257 -14.85 -8.67 9.59
C LEU A 257 -14.00 -8.99 10.83
N ARG A 258 -14.55 -9.72 11.82
CA ARG A 258 -13.77 -10.16 13.00
C ARG A 258 -12.58 -11.02 12.57
N ARG A 259 -12.79 -11.97 11.65
CA ARG A 259 -11.70 -12.82 11.12
C ARG A 259 -10.61 -12.00 10.44
N ALA A 260 -11.01 -10.96 9.71
CA ALA A 260 -10.10 -10.06 9.02
C ALA A 260 -9.12 -9.34 9.97
N VAL A 261 -9.57 -8.95 11.16
CA VAL A 261 -8.76 -8.16 12.09
C VAL A 261 -7.89 -9.01 13.03
N VAL A 262 -8.19 -10.30 13.20
CA VAL A 262 -7.46 -11.20 14.14
C VAL A 262 -5.94 -11.14 13.94
N GLY A 263 -5.47 -11.19 12.69
CA GLY A 263 -4.04 -11.18 12.37
C GLY A 263 -3.34 -9.86 12.72
N TYR A 264 -4.09 -8.78 12.91
CA TYR A 264 -3.56 -7.43 13.13
C TYR A 264 -3.54 -7.03 14.59
N LEU A 265 -4.38 -7.62 15.45
CA LEU A 265 -4.47 -7.25 16.87
C LEU A 265 -3.13 -7.36 17.62
N ALA A 266 -2.38 -8.44 17.35
CA ALA A 266 -1.07 -8.66 17.97
C ALA A 266 0.11 -8.19 17.09
N ALA A 267 -0.15 -7.65 15.89
CA ALA A 267 0.90 -7.26 14.96
C ALA A 267 1.51 -5.91 15.39
N PRO A 268 2.85 -5.76 15.36
CA PRO A 268 3.50 -4.48 15.65
C PRO A 268 2.98 -3.35 14.76
N GLY A 269 2.76 -2.18 15.37
CA GLY A 269 2.14 -1.01 14.76
C GLY A 269 0.61 -1.04 14.84
N TYR A 270 -0.01 -2.15 14.42
CA TYR A 270 -1.47 -2.29 14.43
C TYR A 270 -2.03 -2.46 15.84
N GLY A 271 -1.40 -3.29 16.67
CA GLY A 271 -1.79 -3.46 18.07
C GLY A 271 -1.70 -2.15 18.84
N GLU A 272 -0.65 -1.36 18.63
CA GLU A 272 -0.50 -0.02 19.21
C GLU A 272 -1.60 0.92 18.75
N MET A 273 -1.92 0.94 17.45
CA MET A 273 -3.04 1.73 16.91
C MET A 273 -4.37 1.35 17.57
N PHE A 274 -4.67 0.06 17.72
CA PHE A 274 -5.90 -0.38 18.37
C PHE A 274 -5.92 -0.04 19.86
N ALA A 275 -4.79 -0.17 20.56
CA ALA A 275 -4.66 0.22 21.95
C ALA A 275 -4.89 1.72 22.14
N GLU A 276 -4.29 2.57 21.30
CA GLU A 276 -4.51 4.02 21.27
C GLU A 276 -5.97 4.39 20.97
N ALA A 277 -6.67 3.56 20.17
CA ALA A 277 -8.09 3.71 19.88
C ALA A 277 -9.02 3.21 21.01
N GLY A 278 -8.47 2.80 22.16
CA GLY A 278 -9.22 2.35 23.33
C GLY A 278 -9.49 0.84 23.38
N PHE A 279 -8.84 0.05 22.53
CA PHE A 279 -8.98 -1.41 22.46
C PHE A 279 -7.77 -2.15 23.04
N GLY A 280 -7.13 -1.59 24.08
CA GLY A 280 -5.94 -2.16 24.71
C GLY A 280 -6.16 -3.58 25.25
N ASP A 281 -7.30 -3.82 25.91
CA ASP A 281 -7.60 -5.12 26.53
C ASP A 281 -7.62 -6.28 25.52
N ILE A 282 -8.24 -6.07 24.35
CA ILE A 282 -8.32 -7.10 23.30
C ILE A 282 -6.96 -7.29 22.59
N VAL A 283 -6.16 -6.23 22.48
CA VAL A 283 -4.78 -6.29 21.96
C VAL A 283 -3.89 -7.12 22.89
N ASP A 284 -3.95 -6.84 24.20
CA ASP A 284 -3.19 -7.57 25.20
C ASP A 284 -3.64 -9.02 25.29
N TYR A 285 -4.95 -9.28 25.23
CA TYR A 285 -5.48 -10.64 25.13
C TYR A 285 -4.95 -11.35 23.89
N ALA A 286 -4.99 -10.72 22.69
CA ALA A 286 -4.47 -11.32 21.47
C ALA A 286 -2.98 -11.68 21.56
N ARG A 287 -2.18 -10.86 22.25
CA ARG A 287 -0.73 -11.10 22.46
C ARG A 287 -0.45 -12.31 23.35
N THR A 288 -1.40 -12.73 24.20
CA THR A 288 -1.30 -14.00 24.95
C THR A 288 -1.44 -15.24 24.06
N ARG A 289 -1.81 -15.07 22.78
CA ARG A 289 -2.07 -16.14 21.80
C ARG A 289 -3.16 -17.12 22.27
N PRO A 290 -4.36 -16.62 22.61
CA PRO A 290 -5.48 -17.47 23.01
C PRO A 290 -5.96 -18.33 21.85
N HIS A 291 -6.88 -19.25 22.13
CA HIS A 291 -7.45 -20.09 21.09
C HIS A 291 -8.20 -19.20 20.05
N PRO A 292 -8.05 -19.43 18.72
CA PRO A 292 -8.60 -18.54 17.70
C PRO A 292 -10.10 -18.24 17.84
N ARG A 293 -10.90 -19.23 18.24
CA ARG A 293 -12.34 -19.04 18.48
C ARG A 293 -12.65 -18.11 19.65
N GLU A 294 -11.85 -18.17 20.72
CA GLU A 294 -12.04 -17.32 21.90
C GLU A 294 -11.66 -15.87 21.59
N LEU A 295 -10.53 -15.68 20.88
CA LEU A 295 -10.13 -14.37 20.40
C LEU A 295 -11.21 -13.75 19.51
N LEU A 296 -11.72 -14.54 18.56
CA LEU A 296 -12.73 -14.08 17.62
C LEU A 296 -14.01 -13.61 18.32
N ALA A 297 -14.48 -14.38 19.31
CA ALA A 297 -15.65 -14.03 20.11
C ALA A 297 -15.42 -12.81 21.02
N ALA A 298 -14.18 -12.52 21.38
CA ALA A 298 -13.82 -11.39 22.24
C ALA A 298 -13.68 -10.05 21.50
N ILE A 299 -13.65 -10.04 20.16
CA ILE A 299 -13.50 -8.80 19.37
C ILE A 299 -14.82 -8.00 19.42
N PRO A 300 -14.80 -6.77 19.97
CA PRO A 300 -16.01 -5.96 20.06
C PRO A 300 -16.38 -5.32 18.70
N ASP A 301 -17.66 -5.18 18.42
CA ASP A 301 -18.16 -4.59 17.16
C ASP A 301 -17.66 -3.16 16.95
N LYS A 302 -17.55 -2.39 18.04
CA LYS A 302 -16.99 -1.04 18.05
C LYS A 302 -15.56 -0.97 17.50
N LEU A 303 -14.77 -2.05 17.64
CA LEU A 303 -13.44 -2.11 17.04
C LEU A 303 -13.57 -2.16 15.51
N LEU A 304 -14.48 -2.97 14.98
CA LEU A 304 -14.73 -3.07 13.54
C LEU A 304 -15.20 -1.73 12.98
N GLU A 305 -16.14 -1.07 13.66
CA GLU A 305 -16.63 0.26 13.30
C GLU A 305 -15.50 1.30 13.21
N SER A 306 -14.41 1.15 13.98
CA SER A 306 -13.28 2.09 14.01
C SER A 306 -12.36 2.03 12.77
N VAL A 307 -12.42 0.93 12.01
CA VAL A 307 -11.53 0.67 10.86
C VAL A 307 -12.28 0.24 9.59
N ALA A 308 -13.61 0.15 9.62
CA ALA A 308 -14.45 -0.27 8.49
C ALA A 308 -15.54 0.75 8.15
N LEU A 309 -16.05 0.66 6.92
CA LEU A 309 -17.19 1.40 6.39
C LEU A 309 -18.44 0.51 6.50
N LEU A 310 -19.29 0.75 7.51
CA LEU A 310 -20.41 -0.14 7.84
C LEU A 310 -21.76 0.59 7.86
N GLY A 311 -22.72 0.11 7.06
CA GLY A 311 -24.11 0.54 7.13
C GLY A 311 -24.29 2.06 7.10
N ASP A 312 -25.10 2.56 8.03
CA ASP A 312 -25.43 3.99 8.14
C ASP A 312 -24.24 4.89 8.49
N SER A 313 -23.14 4.32 9.00
CA SER A 313 -21.94 5.10 9.40
C SER A 313 -20.99 5.42 8.24
N ILE A 314 -21.23 4.85 7.06
CA ILE A 314 -20.34 4.95 5.90
C ILE A 314 -20.03 6.42 5.55
N GLU A 315 -21.04 7.27 5.46
CA GLU A 315 -20.85 8.67 5.08
C GLU A 315 -19.98 9.43 6.09
N THR A 316 -20.28 9.26 7.39
CA THR A 316 -19.49 9.87 8.48
C THR A 316 -18.04 9.40 8.42
N ARG A 317 -17.82 8.09 8.26
CA ARG A 317 -16.47 7.52 8.24
C ARG A 317 -15.68 7.97 7.00
N LEU A 318 -16.31 8.10 5.83
CA LEU A 318 -15.68 8.67 4.64
C LEU A 318 -15.28 10.14 4.86
N ALA A 319 -16.12 10.93 5.54
CA ALA A 319 -15.81 12.31 5.89
C ALA A 319 -14.62 12.40 6.86
N GLU A 320 -14.52 11.50 7.84
CA GLU A 320 -13.38 11.41 8.76
C GLU A 320 -12.07 11.09 8.03
N TYR A 321 -12.06 10.13 7.09
CA TYR A 321 -10.88 9.85 6.28
C TYR A 321 -10.49 11.03 5.39
N THR A 322 -11.49 11.71 4.81
CA THR A 322 -11.24 12.93 4.03
C THR A 322 -10.59 14.01 4.90
N ALA A 323 -11.12 14.22 6.11
CA ALA A 323 -10.57 15.18 7.08
C ALA A 323 -9.17 14.79 7.58
N ALA A 324 -8.87 13.49 7.65
CA ALA A 324 -7.54 12.97 7.93
C ALA A 324 -6.53 13.22 6.78
N GLY A 325 -6.99 13.66 5.61
CA GLY A 325 -6.16 13.93 4.44
C GLY A 325 -5.95 12.72 3.53
N VAL A 326 -6.81 11.69 3.62
CA VAL A 326 -6.79 10.56 2.68
C VAL A 326 -7.34 11.01 1.33
N ASP A 327 -6.57 10.80 0.27
CA ASP A 327 -6.94 11.19 -1.10
C ASP A 327 -7.87 10.15 -1.76
N GLU A 328 -7.64 8.87 -1.43
CA GLU A 328 -8.30 7.71 -2.03
C GLU A 328 -8.68 6.65 -0.98
N ILE A 329 -9.89 6.11 -1.08
CA ILE A 329 -10.30 4.91 -0.36
C ILE A 329 -10.40 3.76 -1.36
N ALA A 330 -9.57 2.73 -1.16
CA ALA A 330 -9.74 1.46 -1.84
C ALA A 330 -10.67 0.58 -0.99
N LEU A 331 -11.90 0.41 -1.48
CA LEU A 331 -12.93 -0.38 -0.84
C LEU A 331 -12.54 -1.85 -0.89
N VAL A 332 -12.41 -2.49 0.27
CA VAL A 332 -12.27 -3.95 0.38
C VAL A 332 -13.65 -4.50 0.73
N PRO A 333 -14.48 -4.92 -0.25
CA PRO A 333 -15.85 -5.26 0.05
C PRO A 333 -15.90 -6.62 0.78
N VAL A 334 -16.66 -6.67 1.88
CA VAL A 334 -16.86 -7.91 2.63
C VAL A 334 -17.56 -8.92 1.74
N SER A 335 -17.03 -10.13 1.69
CA SER A 335 -17.65 -11.24 0.98
C SER A 335 -18.32 -12.21 1.95
N THR A 336 -19.56 -12.58 1.65
CA THR A 336 -20.36 -13.56 2.39
C THR A 336 -21.13 -14.42 1.39
N ASP A 337 -21.83 -15.45 1.87
CA ASP A 337 -22.72 -16.24 1.00
C ASP A 337 -23.89 -15.42 0.44
N ASN A 338 -24.31 -14.37 1.15
CA ASN A 338 -25.40 -13.48 0.74
C ASN A 338 -24.93 -12.36 -0.20
N ASP A 339 -23.65 -11.99 -0.15
CA ASP A 339 -23.02 -11.01 -1.06
C ASP A 339 -21.64 -11.52 -1.54
N PRO A 340 -21.59 -12.55 -2.41
CA PRO A 340 -20.34 -13.12 -2.87
C PRO A 340 -19.54 -12.10 -3.69
N GLY A 341 -18.28 -11.90 -3.31
CA GLY A 341 -17.42 -10.87 -3.87
C GLY A 341 -17.81 -9.44 -3.47
N GLY A 342 -18.78 -9.28 -2.56
CA GLY A 342 -19.21 -7.99 -2.03
C GLY A 342 -19.83 -7.04 -3.07
N THR A 343 -20.47 -7.60 -4.09
CA THR A 343 -21.00 -6.87 -5.25
C THR A 343 -22.16 -5.93 -4.91
N GLN A 344 -23.02 -6.30 -3.94
CA GLN A 344 -24.11 -5.44 -3.49
C GLN A 344 -23.55 -4.22 -2.76
N THR A 345 -22.56 -4.43 -1.89
CA THR A 345 -21.84 -3.34 -1.23
C THR A 345 -21.22 -2.38 -2.25
N LEU A 346 -20.51 -2.90 -3.25
CA LEU A 346 -19.92 -2.06 -4.30
C LEU A 346 -20.96 -1.27 -5.08
N ARG A 347 -22.13 -1.86 -5.37
CA ARG A 347 -23.24 -1.18 -6.08
C ARG A 347 -23.79 -0.02 -5.26
N THR A 348 -24.03 -0.23 -3.96
CA THR A 348 -24.51 0.80 -3.05
C THR A 348 -23.53 1.97 -2.96
N LEU A 349 -22.23 1.69 -2.84
CA LEU A 349 -21.20 2.72 -2.74
C LEU A 349 -20.96 3.46 -4.07
N ALA A 350 -21.14 2.79 -5.21
CA ALA A 350 -21.07 3.45 -6.52
C ALA A 350 -22.23 4.44 -6.70
N ALA A 351 -23.44 4.07 -6.26
CA ALA A 351 -24.59 4.98 -6.28
C ALA A 351 -24.36 6.21 -5.38
N TYR A 352 -23.70 6.04 -4.23
CA TYR A 352 -23.32 7.15 -3.35
C TYR A 352 -22.34 8.14 -4.02
N GLN A 353 -21.36 7.66 -4.80
CA GLN A 353 -20.48 8.57 -5.53
C GLN A 353 -21.22 9.37 -6.60
N ASN A 354 -22.15 8.73 -7.31
CA ASN A 354 -22.88 9.36 -8.40
C ASN A 354 -23.93 10.38 -7.92
N SER A 355 -24.43 10.26 -6.68
CA SER A 355 -25.39 11.23 -6.12
C SER A 355 -24.74 12.52 -5.60
N LYS A 356 -23.41 12.54 -5.45
CA LYS A 356 -22.62 13.68 -4.97
C LYS A 356 -22.05 14.55 -6.10
N HIS A 357 -22.26 14.17 -7.36
CA HIS A 357 -21.83 14.88 -8.57
C HIS A 357 -23.03 15.40 -9.36
#